data_AF-X6MXN4-F1
#
_entry.id   AF-X6MXN4-F1
#
_cell.length_a   1.000
_cell.length_b   1.000
_cell.length_c   1.000
_cell.angle_alpha   90.00
_cell.angle_beta   90.00
_cell.angle_gamma   90.00
#
_symmetry.space_group_name_H-M   'P 1'
#
loop_
_entity.id
_entity.type
_entity.pdbx_description
1 polymer ?
#
loop_
_entity_poly.entity_id
_entity_poly.type
_entity_poly.pdbx_seq_one_letter_code
_entity_poly.pdbx_strand_id
1 'polypeptide(L)'
;MAELDQTLMDEKHGFSVDQLMELAGIAVADAIVMQYGEAFKSEKSKAKPKALVLCGTGNNGGDGLVTARHLKHFHLFEPVVLYPKVPPKEKLFE
;
A
#
# COMPACT_ATOMS: atom_id res chain seq x y z
N MET A 1 -18.70 7.39 0.70
CA MET A 1 -17.24 7.19 0.81
C MET A 1 -16.56 8.52 1.09
N ALA A 2 -16.63 9.50 0.17
CA ALA A 2 -16.07 10.84 0.40
C ALA A 2 -16.54 11.56 1.69
N GLU A 3 -17.81 11.41 2.09
CA GLU A 3 -18.34 12.03 3.32
C GLU A 3 -17.75 11.42 4.61
N LEU A 4 -17.45 10.12 4.60
CA LEU A 4 -16.81 9.45 5.72
C LEU A 4 -15.34 9.88 5.83
N ASP A 5 -14.63 9.94 4.71
CA ASP A 5 -13.23 10.40 4.68
C ASP A 5 -13.13 11.86 5.18
N GLN A 6 -14.06 12.73 4.76
CA GLN A 6 -14.15 14.10 5.26
C GLN A 6 -14.43 14.15 6.76
N THR A 7 -15.30 13.28 7.27
CA THR A 7 -15.59 13.20 8.70
C THR A 7 -14.36 12.77 9.50
N LEU A 8 -13.60 11.78 9.01
CA LEU A 8 -12.40 11.29 9.71
C LEU A 8 -11.29 12.35 9.76
N MET A 9 -11.20 13.20 8.74
CA MET A 9 -10.18 14.25 8.62
C MET A 9 -10.61 15.61 9.20
N ASP A 10 -11.82 15.71 9.77
CA ASP A 10 -12.29 16.94 10.40
C ASP A 10 -11.51 17.25 11.69
N GLU A 11 -11.69 18.47 12.22
CA GLU A 11 -11.02 18.90 13.47
C GLU A 11 -11.41 18.04 14.69
N LYS A 12 -12.56 17.37 14.64
CA LYS A 12 -13.10 16.58 15.75
C LYS A 12 -12.44 15.20 15.83
N HIS A 13 -12.18 14.56 14.71
CA HIS A 13 -11.55 13.23 14.65
C HIS A 13 -10.04 13.31 14.41
N GLY A 14 -9.59 14.27 13.60
CA GLY A 14 -8.19 14.68 13.51
C GLY A 14 -7.26 13.68 12.82
N PHE A 15 -7.77 12.72 12.04
CA PHE A 15 -6.90 11.83 11.29
C PHE A 15 -6.24 12.57 10.12
N SER A 16 -4.93 12.40 9.95
CA SER A 16 -4.26 12.88 8.74
C SER A 16 -4.46 11.92 7.57
N VAL A 17 -4.32 12.44 6.35
CA VAL A 17 -4.34 11.62 5.12
C VAL A 17 -3.28 10.52 5.20
N ASP A 18 -2.07 10.85 5.65
CA ASP A 18 -0.96 9.90 5.75
C ASP A 18 -1.25 8.75 6.71
N GLN A 19 -1.92 9.04 7.84
CA GLN A 19 -2.31 8.00 8.81
C GLN A 19 -3.33 7.03 8.20
N LEU A 20 -4.36 7.55 7.54
CA LEU A 20 -5.39 6.72 6.94
C LEU A 20 -4.83 5.91 5.76
N MET A 21 -3.95 6.51 4.95
CA MET A 21 -3.25 5.83 3.85
C MET A 21 -2.30 4.74 4.36
N GLU A 22 -1.57 5.00 5.46
CA GLU A 22 -0.70 3.99 6.08
C GLU A 22 -1.49 2.76 6.53
N LEU A 23 -2.64 3.01 7.19
CA LEU A 23 -3.56 1.96 7.67
C LEU A 23 -4.23 1.20 6.51
N ALA A 24 -4.65 1.90 5.46
CA ALA A 24 -5.23 1.27 4.28
C ALA A 24 -4.21 0.38 3.56
N GLY A 25 -3.01 0.90 3.30
CA GLY A 25 -1.99 0.16 2.57
C GLY A 25 -1.43 -1.05 3.33
N ILE A 26 -1.28 -0.97 4.67
CA ILE A 26 -0.90 -2.16 5.47
C ILE A 26 -2.00 -3.22 5.46
N ALA A 27 -3.28 -2.82 5.56
CA ALA A 27 -4.40 -3.77 5.53
C ALA A 27 -4.45 -4.54 4.20
N VAL A 28 -4.17 -3.87 3.08
CA VAL A 28 -4.05 -4.53 1.76
C VAL A 28 -2.86 -5.49 1.73
N ALA A 29 -1.70 -5.10 2.27
CA ALA A 29 -0.53 -5.98 2.32
C ALA A 29 -0.78 -7.23 3.18
N ASP A 30 -1.43 -7.07 4.33
CA ASP A 30 -1.83 -8.17 5.20
C ASP A 30 -2.80 -9.13 4.49
N ALA A 31 -3.81 -8.60 3.80
CA ALA A 31 -4.73 -9.42 3.03
C ALA A 31 -4.02 -10.24 1.95
N ILE A 32 -3.02 -9.67 1.24
CA ILE A 32 -2.20 -10.39 0.26
C ILE A 32 -1.39 -11.50 0.93
N VAL A 33 -0.76 -11.22 2.07
CA VAL A 33 0.01 -12.21 2.83
C VAL A 33 -0.88 -13.35 3.33
N MET A 34 -2.06 -13.04 3.85
CA MET A 34 -3.02 -14.05 4.33
C MET A 34 -3.51 -14.93 3.20
N GLN A 35 -3.83 -14.33 2.04
CA GLN A 35 -4.40 -15.06 0.91
C GLN A 35 -3.37 -15.91 0.16
N TYR A 36 -2.13 -15.41 0.02
CA TYR A 36 -1.14 -16.01 -0.88
C TYR A 36 0.19 -16.40 -0.20
N GLY A 37 0.43 -15.97 1.03
CA GLY A 37 1.72 -16.18 1.70
C GLY A 37 2.09 -17.64 1.91
N GLU A 38 1.12 -18.54 2.15
CA GLU A 38 1.40 -19.97 2.29
C GLU A 38 1.75 -20.65 0.97
N ALA A 39 1.08 -20.28 -0.12
CA ALA A 39 1.35 -20.83 -1.45
C ALA A 39 2.81 -20.58 -1.87
N PHE A 40 3.33 -19.38 -1.59
CA PHE A 40 4.69 -18.99 -1.97
C PHE A 40 5.78 -19.40 -0.98
N LYS A 41 5.45 -19.84 0.24
CA LYS A 41 6.43 -20.45 1.17
C LYS A 41 6.94 -21.81 0.70
N SER A 42 6.17 -22.50 -0.15
CA SER A 42 6.43 -23.88 -0.57
C SER A 42 7.43 -24.02 -1.71
N GLU A 43 7.76 -22.93 -2.41
CA GLU A 43 8.74 -23.00 -3.49
C GLU A 43 10.14 -23.18 -2.92
N LYS A 44 10.79 -24.30 -3.28
CA LYS A 44 12.21 -24.60 -3.00
C LYS A 44 13.20 -23.57 -3.57
N SER A 45 12.68 -22.56 -4.28
CA SER A 45 13.40 -21.42 -4.81
C SER A 45 13.79 -20.47 -3.66
N LYS A 46 15.07 -20.10 -3.57
CA LYS A 46 15.53 -19.03 -2.66
C LYS A 46 14.99 -17.64 -3.05
N ALA A 47 14.39 -17.49 -4.24
CA ALA A 47 13.91 -16.21 -4.73
C ALA A 47 12.48 -15.95 -4.25
N LYS A 48 12.26 -14.75 -3.69
CA LYS A 48 10.94 -14.30 -3.25
C LYS A 48 10.00 -14.14 -4.46
N PRO A 49 8.70 -14.45 -4.31
CA PRO A 49 7.70 -14.19 -5.35
C PRO A 49 7.65 -12.70 -5.69
N LYS A 50 7.55 -12.37 -6.98
CA LYS A 50 7.41 -10.98 -7.42
C LYS A 50 5.95 -10.54 -7.34
N ALA A 51 5.71 -9.33 -6.86
CA ALA A 51 4.39 -8.71 -6.84
C ALA A 51 4.42 -7.39 -7.64
N LEU A 52 3.68 -7.30 -8.74
CA LEU A 52 3.56 -6.06 -9.51
C LEU A 52 2.45 -5.20 -8.90
N VAL A 53 2.81 -4.01 -8.42
CA VAL A 53 1.89 -3.03 -7.85
C VAL A 53 1.69 -1.88 -8.84
N LEU A 54 0.45 -1.72 -9.31
CA LEU A 54 0.08 -0.71 -10.30
C LEU A 54 -0.53 0.51 -9.59
N CYS A 55 0.23 1.60 -9.51
CA CYS A 55 -0.20 2.80 -8.79
C CYS A 55 -0.80 3.84 -9.77
N GLY A 56 -2.05 4.26 -9.51
CA GLY A 56 -2.65 5.43 -10.15
C GLY A 56 -2.18 6.75 -9.51
N THR A 57 -2.66 7.90 -9.98
CA THR A 57 -2.20 9.22 -9.52
C THR A 57 -2.93 9.80 -8.31
N GLY A 58 -3.92 9.09 -7.77
CA GLY A 58 -4.72 9.53 -6.61
C GLY A 58 -4.39 8.75 -5.34
N ASN A 59 -5.29 8.83 -4.35
CA ASN A 59 -5.10 8.19 -3.03
C ASN A 59 -4.86 6.68 -3.12
N ASN A 60 -5.59 5.96 -3.98
CA ASN A 60 -5.35 4.52 -4.21
C ASN A 60 -3.94 4.22 -4.73
N GLY A 61 -3.32 5.17 -5.43
CA GLY A 61 -1.92 5.08 -5.82
C GLY A 61 -0.99 5.14 -4.62
N GLY A 62 -1.26 6.06 -3.70
CA GLY A 62 -0.60 6.17 -2.40
C GLY A 62 -0.76 4.91 -1.55
N ASP A 63 -1.98 4.38 -1.45
CA ASP A 63 -2.25 3.10 -0.77
C ASP A 63 -1.40 1.98 -1.39
N GLY A 64 -1.33 1.90 -2.72
CA GLY A 64 -0.49 0.93 -3.42
C GLY A 64 1.00 1.09 -3.10
N LEU A 65 1.51 2.32 -2.99
CA LEU A 65 2.90 2.58 -2.59
C LEU A 65 3.17 2.11 -1.16
N VAL A 66 2.25 2.37 -0.23
CA VAL A 66 2.31 1.87 1.15
C VAL A 66 2.26 0.34 1.18
N THR A 67 1.34 -0.28 0.43
CA THR A 67 1.23 -1.74 0.28
C THR A 67 2.54 -2.35 -0.23
N ALA A 68 3.13 -1.77 -1.28
CA ALA A 68 4.40 -2.24 -1.82
C ALA A 68 5.52 -2.21 -0.76
N ARG A 69 5.60 -1.14 0.05
CA ARG A 69 6.57 -1.07 1.15
C ARG A 69 6.34 -2.17 2.19
N HIS A 70 5.10 -2.37 2.64
CA HIS A 70 4.79 -3.42 3.62
C HIS A 70 5.07 -4.82 3.08
N LEU A 71 4.73 -5.12 1.83
CA LEU A 71 5.06 -6.40 1.19
C LEU A 71 6.58 -6.68 1.19
N LYS A 72 7.40 -5.64 0.97
CA LYS A 72 8.86 -5.74 1.10
C LYS A 72 9.28 -6.00 2.55
N HIS A 73 8.71 -5.25 3.50
CA HIS A 73 9.02 -5.35 4.94
C HIS A 73 8.55 -6.66 5.59
N PHE A 74 7.53 -7.32 5.06
CA PHE A 74 7.14 -8.65 5.50
C PHE A 74 8.12 -9.74 5.02
N HIS A 75 9.06 -9.38 4.12
CA HIS A 75 10.08 -10.27 3.58
C HIS A 75 9.54 -11.47 2.79
N LEU A 76 8.23 -11.50 2.52
CA LEU A 76 7.54 -12.58 1.81
C LEU A 76 7.47 -12.35 0.30
N PHE A 77 7.55 -11.10 -0.15
CA PHE A 77 7.46 -10.74 -1.57
C PHE A 77 8.62 -9.83 -2.00
N GLU A 78 8.87 -9.81 -3.31
CA GLU A 78 9.70 -8.82 -3.99
C GLU A 78 8.78 -7.90 -4.83
N PRO A 79 8.28 -6.80 -4.25
CA PRO A 79 7.36 -5.90 -4.94
C PRO A 79 8.08 -5.09 -6.02
N VAL A 80 7.41 -4.89 -7.14
CA VAL A 80 7.81 -4.03 -8.25
C VAL A 80 6.69 -3.02 -8.45
N VAL A 81 7.00 -1.73 -8.37
CA VAL A 81 6.00 -0.66 -8.53
C VAL A 81 6.04 -0.12 -9.95
N LEU A 82 4.88 -0.07 -10.60
CA LEU A 82 4.67 0.73 -11.81
C LEU A 82 3.84 1.95 -11.45
N TYR A 83 4.45 3.13 -11.50
CA TYR A 83 3.80 4.41 -11.24
C TYR A 83 3.97 5.34 -12.45
N PRO A 84 3.10 5.23 -13.48
CA PRO A 84 3.35 5.81 -14.81
C PRO A 84 3.22 7.33 -14.86
N LYS A 85 2.52 7.93 -13.90
CA LYS A 85 2.31 9.38 -13.83
C LYS A 85 2.48 9.84 -12.40
N VAL A 86 3.65 10.41 -12.11
CA VAL A 86 3.89 11.05 -10.82
C VAL A 86 3.20 12.43 -10.86
N PRO A 87 2.28 12.73 -9.93
CA PRO A 87 1.68 14.05 -9.85
C PRO A 87 2.75 15.13 -9.62
N PRO A 88 2.52 16.39 -10.04
CA PRO A 88 3.42 17.49 -9.76
C PRO A 88 3.69 17.55 -8.25
N LYS A 89 4.94 17.83 -7.84
CA LYS A 89 5.44 17.79 -6.46
C LYS A 89 4.56 18.59 -5.47
N GLU A 90 3.47 17.99 -5.01
CA GLU A 90 3.07 18.07 -3.62
C GLU A 90 3.77 16.90 -2.92
N LYS A 91 4.41 17.18 -1.80
CA LYS A 91 5.07 16.14 -1.01
C LYS A 91 4.02 15.07 -0.70
N LEU A 92 4.20 13.87 -1.26
CA LEU A 92 3.37 12.71 -0.94
C LEU A 92 3.56 12.26 0.52
N PHE A 93 4.67 12.68 1.15
CA PHE A 93 5.00 12.48 2.56
C PHE A 93 5.92 13.63 3.01
N GLU A 94 5.69 14.21 4.20
CA GLU A 94 6.66 15.11 4.85
C GLU A 94 7.75 14.35 5.61
#